data_AF-A0A8S8YIQ5-F1
#
_entry.id   AF-A0A8S8YIQ5-F1
#
_cell.length_a   1.000
_cell.length_b   1.000
_cell.length_c   1.000
_cell.angle_alpha   90.00
_cell.angle_beta   90.00
_cell.angle_gamma   90.00
#
_symmetry.space_group_name_H-M   'P 1'
#
loop_
_entity.id
_entity.type
_entity.pdbx_description
1 polymer ?
#
loop_
_entity_poly.entity_id
_entity_poly.type
_entity_poly.pdbx_seq_one_letter_code
_entity_poly.pdbx_strand_id
1 'polypeptide(L)'
;MTYRVGSGDSWSDEYTFTPIDPNLKHFEWISIADPGDSSEGMDVSEAIISDTEAQLVTISGDISYADGEQSAWDDWFNVQQEA
;
A
#
# COMPACT_ATOMS: atom_id res chain seq x y z
N MET A 1 -0.89 16.25 -4.11
CA MET A 1 0.57 16.49 -4.06
C MET A 1 1.22 15.54 -5.05
N THR A 2 2.29 15.97 -5.73
CA THR A 2 2.96 15.17 -6.76
C THR A 2 4.44 15.00 -6.40
N TYR A 3 4.99 13.80 -6.59
CA TYR A 3 6.39 13.50 -6.27
C TYR A 3 7.01 12.46 -7.21
N ARG A 4 8.35 12.38 -7.19
CA ARG A 4 9.17 11.38 -7.87
C ARG A 4 10.33 10.98 -6.94
N VAL A 5 10.83 9.77 -7.07
CA VAL A 5 12.00 9.26 -6.34
C VAL A 5 13.13 9.00 -7.32
N GLY A 6 14.37 9.33 -6.98
CA GLY A 6 15.49 9.15 -7.90
C GLY A 6 16.85 9.20 -7.25
N SER A 7 17.86 8.80 -8.03
CA SER A 7 19.28 8.82 -7.68
C SER A 7 20.12 9.09 -8.94
N GLY A 8 20.90 10.16 -8.91
CA GLY A 8 21.66 10.63 -10.09
C GLY A 8 20.75 10.98 -11.26
N ASP A 9 21.01 10.36 -12.42
CA ASP A 9 20.20 10.53 -13.64
C ASP A 9 19.02 9.55 -13.73
N SER A 10 18.84 8.67 -12.73
CA SER A 10 17.74 7.67 -12.70
C SER A 10 16.59 8.16 -11.84
N TRP A 11 15.38 8.14 -12.39
CA TRP A 11 14.17 8.64 -11.74
C TRP A 11 13.01 7.68 -11.96
N SER A 12 12.16 7.55 -10.94
CA SER A 12 10.87 6.86 -11.04
C SER A 12 9.89 7.62 -11.94
N ASP A 13 8.76 6.98 -12.21
CA ASP A 13 7.56 7.68 -12.68
C ASP A 13 7.06 8.72 -11.67
N GLU A 14 6.11 9.53 -12.12
CA GLU A 14 5.44 10.55 -11.30
C GLU A 14 4.26 9.94 -10.53
N TYR A 15 4.24 10.17 -9.22
CA TYR A 15 3.22 9.67 -8.31
C TYR A 15 2.46 10.82 -7.65
N THR A 16 1.21 10.57 -7.28
CA THR A 16 0.36 11.55 -6.60
C THR A 16 -0.29 10.97 -5.36
N PHE A 17 -0.41 11.79 -4.31
CA PHE A 17 -1.20 11.46 -3.13
C PHE A 17 -1.94 12.69 -2.59
N THR A 18 -2.99 12.45 -1.81
CA THR A 18 -3.80 13.48 -1.15
C THR A 18 -3.43 13.53 0.33
N PRO A 19 -2.85 14.64 0.84
CA PRO A 19 -2.63 14.80 2.27
C PRO A 19 -3.95 14.81 3.05
N ILE A 20 -3.94 14.29 4.28
CA ILE A 20 -5.10 14.35 5.19
C ILE A 20 -5.41 15.82 5.52
N ASP A 21 -6.65 16.24 5.27
CA ASP A 21 -7.16 17.55 5.70
C ASP A 21 -7.81 17.44 7.09
N PRO A 22 -7.20 18.04 8.14
CA PRO A 22 -7.71 17.94 9.50
C PRO A 22 -9.04 18.69 9.73
N ASN A 23 -9.52 19.46 8.75
CA ASN A 23 -10.77 20.21 8.86
C ASN A 23 -11.97 19.48 8.22
N LEU A 24 -11.75 18.36 7.54
CA LEU A 24 -12.83 17.55 7.00
C LEU A 24 -13.69 16.99 8.14
N LYS A 25 -14.99 16.91 7.88
CA LYS A 25 -15.98 16.36 8.84
C LYS A 25 -16.10 14.85 8.76
N HIS A 26 -15.49 14.25 7.74
CA HIS A 26 -15.50 12.83 7.48
C HIS A 26 -14.08 12.38 7.21
N PHE A 27 -13.73 11.24 7.79
CA PHE A 27 -12.47 10.57 7.57
C PHE A 27 -12.73 9.07 7.52
N GLU A 28 -12.27 8.43 6.46
CA GLU A 28 -12.40 6.99 6.25
C GLU A 28 -11.03 6.32 6.22
N TRP A 29 -10.89 5.21 6.94
CA TRP A 29 -9.68 4.39 6.92
C TRP A 29 -10.04 2.92 6.71
N ILE A 30 -9.04 2.13 6.35
CA ILE A 30 -9.09 0.67 6.37
C ILE A 30 -8.02 0.17 7.35
N SER A 31 -8.39 -0.78 8.20
CA SER A 31 -7.45 -1.43 9.11
C SER A 31 -7.43 -2.93 8.87
N ILE A 32 -6.25 -3.46 8.56
CA ILE A 32 -6.01 -4.88 8.31
C ILE A 32 -4.86 -5.40 9.18
N ALA A 33 -4.75 -6.71 9.24
CA ALA A 33 -3.63 -7.45 9.80
C ALA A 33 -3.55 -8.80 9.08
N ASP A 34 -2.39 -9.45 9.14
CA ASP A 34 -2.20 -10.81 8.65
C ASP A 34 -2.48 -11.01 7.13
N PRO A 35 -2.20 -10.05 6.22
CA PRO A 35 -2.59 -10.22 4.81
C PRO A 35 -1.81 -11.31 4.09
N GLY A 36 -0.50 -11.44 4.33
CA GLY A 36 0.36 -12.35 3.58
C GLY A 36 0.32 -12.12 2.06
N ASP A 37 0.79 -13.10 1.30
CA ASP A 37 0.82 -13.11 -0.18
C ASP A 37 -0.04 -14.24 -0.78
N SER A 38 -0.92 -14.84 0.03
CA SER A 38 -1.88 -15.83 -0.44
C SER A 38 -2.90 -15.21 -1.42
N SER A 39 -3.61 -16.04 -2.18
CA SER A 39 -4.71 -15.58 -3.04
C SER A 39 -5.74 -14.74 -2.29
N GLU A 40 -6.12 -15.17 -1.09
CA GLU A 40 -7.07 -14.47 -0.24
C GLU A 40 -6.50 -13.16 0.29
N GLY A 41 -5.20 -13.12 0.58
CA GLY A 41 -4.49 -11.88 0.94
C GLY A 41 -4.47 -10.88 -0.21
N MET A 42 -4.23 -11.38 -1.44
CA MET A 42 -4.26 -10.57 -2.66
C MET A 42 -5.67 -10.05 -2.95
N ASP A 43 -6.72 -10.85 -2.74
CA ASP A 43 -8.13 -10.40 -2.88
C ASP A 43 -8.43 -9.22 -1.94
N VAL A 44 -7.88 -9.24 -0.72
CA VAL A 44 -8.01 -8.11 0.23
C VAL A 44 -7.26 -6.89 -0.27
N SER A 45 -6.03 -7.04 -0.77
CA SER A 45 -5.26 -5.95 -1.39
C SER A 45 -6.00 -5.32 -2.56
N GLU A 46 -6.55 -6.12 -3.48
CA GLU A 46 -7.33 -5.62 -4.61
C GLU A 46 -8.58 -4.85 -4.15
N ALA A 47 -9.29 -5.35 -3.13
CA ALA A 47 -10.44 -4.66 -2.57
C ALA A 47 -10.06 -3.30 -1.98
N ILE A 48 -8.94 -3.22 -1.26
CA ILE A 48 -8.40 -1.97 -0.70
C ILE A 48 -8.05 -0.97 -1.81
N ILE A 49 -7.36 -1.43 -2.86
CA ILE A 49 -6.96 -0.56 -3.97
C ILE A 49 -8.18 -0.07 -4.76
N SER A 50 -9.22 -0.90 -4.88
CA SER A 50 -10.47 -0.52 -5.54
C SER A 50 -11.29 0.51 -4.76
N ASP A 51 -10.99 0.72 -3.48
CA ASP A 51 -11.67 1.69 -2.62
C ASP A 51 -11.15 3.11 -2.90
N THR A 52 -12.04 3.97 -3.40
CA THR A 52 -11.71 5.36 -3.74
C THR A 52 -12.00 6.37 -2.63
N GLU A 53 -12.65 5.94 -1.54
CA GLU A 53 -13.07 6.81 -0.43
C GLU A 53 -12.09 6.73 0.74
N ALA A 54 -11.47 5.57 0.98
CA ALA A 54 -10.48 5.37 2.02
C ALA A 54 -9.29 6.32 1.86
N GLN A 55 -8.95 7.02 2.95
CA GLN A 55 -7.89 8.03 2.97
C GLN A 55 -6.59 7.52 3.63
N LEU A 56 -6.66 6.38 4.31
CA LEU A 56 -5.55 5.75 5.01
C LEU A 56 -5.78 4.25 5.14
N VAL A 57 -4.70 3.47 4.99
CA VAL A 57 -4.68 2.05 5.31
C VAL A 57 -3.66 1.82 6.42
N THR A 58 -4.05 1.10 7.47
CA THR A 58 -3.14 0.63 8.52
C THR A 58 -3.00 -0.88 8.47
N ILE A 59 -1.75 -1.36 8.47
CA ILE A 59 -1.41 -2.79 8.49
C ILE A 59 -0.78 -3.12 9.84
N SER A 60 -1.49 -3.92 10.66
CA SER A 60 -1.18 -4.12 12.08
C SER A 60 -0.32 -5.37 12.36
N GLY A 61 0.74 -5.57 11.56
CA GLY A 61 1.66 -6.71 11.71
C GLY A 61 1.39 -7.84 10.71
N ASP A 62 2.24 -8.87 10.78
CA ASP A 62 2.15 -10.10 9.99
C ASP A 62 1.92 -9.83 8.49
N ILE A 63 2.87 -9.10 7.90
CA ILE A 63 2.70 -8.46 6.60
C ILE A 63 2.84 -9.47 5.45
N SER A 64 4.05 -9.98 5.21
CA SER A 64 4.34 -10.90 4.09
C SER A 64 4.50 -12.36 4.52
N TYR A 65 4.62 -12.63 5.83
CA TYR A 65 5.08 -13.94 6.35
C TYR A 65 6.38 -14.44 5.70
N ALA A 66 7.29 -13.52 5.36
CA ALA A 66 8.57 -13.87 4.74
C ALA A 66 9.36 -14.91 5.54
N ASP A 67 9.27 -14.90 6.89
CA ASP A 67 9.82 -15.95 7.76
C ASP A 67 11.28 -16.37 7.47
N GLY A 68 12.08 -15.43 6.96
CA GLY A 68 13.48 -15.62 6.60
C GLY A 68 13.76 -15.73 5.10
N GLU A 69 12.74 -16.00 4.27
CA GLU A 69 12.80 -15.90 2.81
C GLU A 69 12.59 -14.45 2.37
N GLN A 70 13.69 -13.74 2.12
CA GLN A 70 13.66 -12.28 1.93
C GLN A 70 12.93 -11.85 0.67
N SER A 71 12.91 -12.69 -0.37
CA SER A 71 12.24 -12.38 -1.65
C SER A 71 10.73 -12.16 -1.50
N ALA A 72 10.09 -12.80 -0.51
CA ALA A 72 8.67 -12.64 -0.23
C ALA A 72 8.27 -11.20 0.14
N TRP A 73 9.20 -10.36 0.63
CA TRP A 73 8.92 -8.95 0.87
C TRP A 73 8.72 -8.17 -0.43
N ASP A 74 9.58 -8.43 -1.42
CA ASP A 74 9.50 -7.76 -2.72
C ASP A 74 8.25 -8.23 -3.47
N ASP A 75 7.96 -9.54 -3.45
CA ASP A 75 6.75 -10.10 -4.05
C ASP A 75 5.48 -9.48 -3.45
N TRP A 76 5.40 -9.42 -2.12
CA TRP A 76 4.28 -8.79 -1.43
C TRP A 76 4.13 -7.30 -1.80
N PHE A 77 5.25 -6.56 -1.83
CA PHE A 77 5.24 -5.13 -2.10
C PHE A 77 4.84 -4.81 -3.54
N ASN A 78 5.27 -5.61 -4.51
CA ASN A 78 4.93 -5.42 -5.92
C ASN A 78 3.41 -5.49 -6.13
N VAL A 79 2.72 -6.40 -5.45
CA VAL A 79 1.24 -6.48 -5.48
C VAL A 79 0.59 -5.18 -5.00
N GLN A 80 1.13 -4.55 -3.96
CA GLN A 80 0.53 -3.33 -3.40
C GLN A 80 0.83 -2.08 -4.24
N GLN A 81 1.96 -2.07 -4.98
CA GLN A 81 2.41 -0.91 -5.75
C GLN A 81 1.87 -0.90 -7.19
N GLU A 82 1.73 -2.06 -7.83
CA GLU A 82 1.45 -2.17 -9.27
C GLU A 82 -0.03 -1.97 -9.67
N ALA A 83 -0.87 -1.52 -8.74
CA ALA A 83 -2.31 -1.34 -8.97
C ALA A 83 -2.70 0.11 -9.28
#